data_AF-A0A2V4C4N5-F1
#
_entry.id   AF-A0A2V4C4N5-F1
#
_cell.length_a   1.000
_cell.length_b   1.000
_cell.length_c   1.000
_cell.angle_alpha   90.00
_cell.angle_beta   90.00
_cell.angle_gamma   90.00
#
_symmetry.space_group_name_H-M   'P 1'
#
loop_
_entity.id
_entity.type
_entity.pdbx_description
1 polymer ?
#
loop_
_entity_poly.entity_id
_entity_poly.type
_entity_poly.pdbx_seq_one_letter_code
_entity_poly.pdbx_strand_id
1 'polypeptide(L)'
;MGALELRDSILEYIKTADERLLKVVKAVIESYQENDIVAYTIDGEPLTRTTYKEELQEAKAEIKRGEYTSQEDLEKESNNW
;
A
#
# COMPACT_ATOMS: atom_id res chain seq x y z
N MET A 1 -11.93 16.76 -26.58
CA MET A 1 -12.43 16.61 -25.21
C MET A 1 -11.41 17.18 -24.25
N GLY A 2 -11.83 18.13 -23.40
CA GLY A 2 -11.03 18.61 -22.28
C GLY A 2 -11.04 17.64 -21.09
N ALA A 3 -10.17 17.89 -20.11
CA ALA A 3 -10.05 17.02 -18.93
C ALA A 3 -11.35 16.89 -18.11
N LEU A 4 -12.20 17.92 -18.11
CA LEU A 4 -13.50 17.91 -17.44
C LEU A 4 -14.48 16.95 -18.13
N GLU A 5 -14.64 17.09 -19.46
CA GLU A 5 -15.53 16.24 -20.25
C GLU A 5 -15.13 14.75 -20.18
N LEU A 6 -13.82 14.48 -20.17
CA LEU A 6 -13.30 13.13 -20.00
C LEU A 6 -13.62 12.56 -18.61
N ARG A 7 -13.51 13.37 -17.55
CA ARG A 7 -13.83 12.95 -16.18
C ARG A 7 -15.30 12.59 -16.05
N ASP A 8 -16.19 13.42 -16.58
CA ASP A 8 -17.64 13.19 -16.51
C ASP A 8 -18.04 11.92 -17.27
N SER A 9 -17.46 11.70 -18.46
CA SER A 9 -17.69 10.49 -19.24
C SER A 9 -17.23 9.22 -18.51
N ILE A 10 -16.04 9.24 -17.88
CA ILE A 10 -15.53 8.10 -17.11
C ILE A 10 -16.44 7.79 -15.91
N LEU A 11 -16.89 8.83 -15.18
CA LEU A 11 -17.80 8.65 -14.05
C LEU A 11 -19.11 7.97 -14.46
N GLU A 12 -19.65 8.33 -15.64
CA GLU A 12 -20.88 7.71 -16.13
C GLU A 12 -20.68 6.22 -16.50
N TYR A 13 -19.54 5.88 -17.10
CA TYR A 13 -19.20 4.46 -17.36
C TYR A 13 -19.04 3.66 -16.07
N ILE A 14 -18.44 4.24 -15.02
CA ILE A 14 -18.23 3.55 -13.74
C ILE A 14 -19.55 3.24 -13.04
N LYS A 15 -20.56 4.12 -13.12
CA LYS A 15 -21.86 3.92 -12.44
C LYS A 15 -22.61 2.67 -12.91
N THR A 16 -22.40 2.25 -14.16
CA THR A 16 -23.11 1.12 -14.77
C THR A 16 -22.18 -0.06 -15.09
N ALA A 17 -20.90 0.04 -14.74
CA ALA A 17 -19.89 -0.98 -14.99
C ALA A 17 -20.15 -2.25 -14.18
N ASP A 18 -19.85 -3.40 -14.78
CA ASP A 18 -19.80 -4.67 -14.07
C ASP A 18 -18.53 -4.80 -13.23
N GLU A 19 -18.51 -5.79 -12.32
CA GLU A 19 -17.37 -6.03 -11.43
C GLU A 19 -16.06 -6.28 -12.20
N ARG A 20 -16.15 -6.92 -13.38
CA ARG A 20 -14.97 -7.23 -14.19
C ARG A 20 -14.31 -5.95 -14.70
N LEU A 21 -15.09 -5.02 -15.26
CA LEU A 21 -14.58 -3.73 -15.72
C LEU A 21 -14.04 -2.91 -14.55
N LEU A 22 -14.74 -2.88 -13.42
CA LEU A 22 -14.29 -2.18 -12.22
C LEU A 22 -12.94 -2.71 -11.72
N LYS A 23 -12.71 -4.04 -11.73
CA LYS A 23 -11.42 -4.64 -11.37
C LYS A 23 -10.30 -4.22 -12.30
N VAL A 24 -10.55 -4.15 -13.61
CA VAL A 24 -9.54 -3.70 -14.59
C VAL A 24 -9.22 -2.22 -14.37
N VAL A 25 -10.22 -1.36 -14.24
CA VAL A 25 -10.02 0.08 -13.98
C VAL A 25 -9.24 0.29 -12.69
N LYS A 26 -9.61 -0.43 -11.63
CA LYS A 26 -8.88 -0.40 -10.35
C LYS A 26 -7.41 -0.79 -10.53
N ALA A 27 -7.12 -1.89 -11.22
CA ALA A 27 -5.75 -2.35 -11.46
C ALA A 27 -4.93 -1.33 -12.26
N VAL A 28 -5.53 -0.70 -13.27
CA VAL A 28 -4.87 0.37 -14.04
C VAL A 28 -4.58 1.57 -13.16
N ILE A 29 -5.53 2.05 -12.35
CA ILE A 29 -5.30 3.19 -11.45
C ILE A 29 -4.21 2.86 -10.42
N GLU A 30 -4.25 1.65 -9.85
CA GLU A 30 -3.27 1.20 -8.87
C GLU A 30 -1.85 1.12 -9.45
N SER A 31 -1.69 0.78 -10.74
CA SER A 31 -0.36 0.72 -11.36
C SER A 31 0.30 2.10 -11.52
N TYR A 32 -0.47 3.18 -11.65
CA TYR A 32 0.08 4.54 -11.62
C TYR A 32 0.60 4.95 -10.23
N GLN A 33 0.19 4.25 -9.17
CA GLN A 33 0.53 4.57 -7.79
C GLN A 33 1.65 3.68 -7.21
N GLU A 34 2.15 2.70 -7.97
CA GLU A 34 3.15 1.73 -7.48
C GLU A 34 4.47 2.40 -7.07
N ASN A 35 4.87 3.44 -7.79
CA ASN A 35 6.12 4.19 -7.53
C ASN A 35 5.92 5.39 -6.59
N ASP A 36 4.72 5.61 -6.07
CA ASP A 36 4.48 6.68 -5.09
C ASP A 36 5.28 6.39 -3.83
N ILE A 37 5.97 7.41 -3.31
CA ILE A 37 6.63 7.34 -2.00
C ILE A 37 5.53 7.39 -0.94
N VAL A 38 5.46 6.36 -0.10
CA VAL A 38 4.40 6.21 0.93
C VAL A 38 4.92 6.21 2.35
N ALA A 39 6.22 5.99 2.55
CA ALA A 39 6.88 5.98 3.85
C ALA A 39 8.38 6.29 3.71
N TYR A 40 9.08 6.40 4.84
CA TYR A 40 10.54 6.54 4.90
C TYR A 40 11.09 5.59 5.96
N THR A 41 12.31 5.09 5.75
CA THR A 41 13.06 4.30 6.74
C THR A 41 13.54 5.18 7.90
N ILE A 42 14.06 4.57 8.98
CA ILE A 42 14.66 5.31 10.10
C ILE A 42 15.88 6.14 9.68
N ASP A 43 16.55 5.74 8.60
CA ASP A 43 17.68 6.44 8.00
C ASP A 43 17.24 7.52 6.98
N GLY A 44 15.92 7.69 6.79
CA GLY A 44 15.32 8.68 5.91
C GLY A 44 15.25 8.29 4.44
N GLU A 45 15.45 7.00 4.11
CA GLU A 45 15.34 6.52 2.73
C GLU A 45 13.86 6.36 2.32
N PRO A 46 13.46 6.81 1.12
CA PRO A 46 12.07 6.73 0.69
C PRO A 46 11.66 5.29 0.36
N LEU A 47 10.46 4.90 0.79
CA LEU A 47 9.84 3.63 0.45
C LEU A 47 8.69 3.83 -0.55
N THR A 48 8.78 3.15 -1.69
CA THR A 48 7.70 3.11 -2.68
C THR A 48 6.53 2.26 -2.17
N ARG A 49 5.34 2.48 -2.74
CA ARG A 49 4.16 1.66 -2.43
C ARG A 49 4.41 0.17 -2.68
N THR A 50 5.13 -0.18 -3.74
CA THR A 50 5.47 -1.57 -4.05
C THR A 50 6.38 -2.16 -2.97
N THR A 51 7.49 -1.51 -2.65
CA THR A 51 8.43 -1.97 -1.60
C THR A 51 7.73 -2.10 -0.25
N TYR A 52 6.93 -1.10 0.13
CA TYR A 52 6.19 -1.12 1.40
C TYR A 52 5.19 -2.28 1.48
N LYS A 53 4.54 -2.65 0.37
CA LYS A 53 3.66 -3.83 0.33
C LYS A 53 4.44 -5.13 0.51
N GLU A 54 5.65 -5.23 -0.05
CA GLU A 54 6.52 -6.41 0.11
C GLU A 54 6.96 -6.56 1.57
N GLU A 55 7.42 -5.47 2.21
CA GLU A 55 7.77 -5.45 3.64
C GLU A 55 6.58 -5.87 4.53
N LEU A 56 5.36 -5.40 4.22
CA LEU A 56 4.16 -5.81 4.95
C LEU A 56 3.82 -7.29 4.79
N GLN A 57 4.16 -7.92 3.66
CA GLN A 57 3.96 -9.36 3.51
C GLN A 57 4.99 -10.15 4.31
N GLU A 58 6.25 -9.70 4.33
CA GLU A 58 7.28 -10.33 5.15
C GLU A 58 6.95 -10.19 6.65
N ALA A 59 6.59 -9.00 7.12
CA ALA A 59 6.17 -8.78 8.51
C ALA A 59 5.00 -9.70 8.92
N LYS A 60 4.03 -9.94 8.03
CA LYS A 60 2.96 -10.91 8.28
C LYS A 60 3.46 -12.34 8.36
N ALA A 61 4.50 -12.69 7.61
CA ALA A 61 5.13 -14.00 7.66
C ALA A 61 5.93 -14.19 8.95
N GLU A 62 6.74 -13.19 9.35
CA GLU A 62 7.47 -13.13 10.63
C GLU A 62 6.51 -13.34 11.83
N ILE A 63 5.40 -12.59 11.86
CA ILE A 63 4.37 -12.74 12.91
C ILE A 63 3.83 -14.17 12.96
N LYS A 64 3.58 -14.81 11.80
CA LYS A 64 3.12 -16.21 11.75
C LYS A 64 4.17 -17.21 12.21
N ARG A 65 5.47 -16.91 12.01
CA ARG A 65 6.59 -17.72 12.49
C ARG A 65 6.87 -17.53 13.99
N GLY A 66 6.22 -16.55 14.63
CA GLY A 66 6.49 -16.19 16.02
C GLY A 66 7.68 -15.24 16.19
N GLU A 67 8.16 -14.65 15.10
CA GLU A 67 9.27 -13.68 15.07
C GLU A 67 8.72 -12.28 15.36
N TYR A 68 8.15 -12.10 16.56
CA TYR A 68 7.69 -10.79 17.04
C TYR A 68 8.11 -10.61 18.49
N THR A 69 8.25 -9.36 18.90
CA THR A 69 8.42 -8.99 20.32
C THR A 69 7.16 -8.27 20.78
N SER A 70 6.74 -8.52 22.02
CA SER A 70 5.67 -7.73 22.61
C SER A 70 6.21 -6.38 23.07
N GLN A 71 5.33 -5.39 23.21
CA GLN A 71 5.73 -4.09 23.77
C GLN A 71 6.36 -4.24 25.15
N GLU A 72 5.81 -5.12 26.00
CA GLU A 72 6.33 -5.38 27.35
C GLU A 72 7.74 -6.01 27.32
N ASP A 73 7.97 -6.95 26.40
CA ASP A 73 9.28 -7.59 26.26
C ASP A 73 10.33 -6.61 25.73
N LEU A 74 9.95 -5.76 24.77
CA LEU A 74 10.80 -4.68 24.25
C LEU A 74 11.18 -3.67 25.33
N GLU A 75 10.24 -3.25 26.17
CA GLU A 75 10.49 -2.34 27.30
C GLU A 75 11.47 -2.95 28.32
N LYS A 76 11.35 -4.25 28.60
CA LYS A 76 12.28 -4.96 29.48
C LYS A 76 13.68 -5.02 28.89
N GLU A 77 13.80 -5.30 27.60
CA GLU A 77 15.08 -5.39 26.89
C GLU A 77 15.80 -4.04 26.85
N SER A 78 15.06 -2.97 26.54
CA SER A 78 15.56 -1.60 26.42
C SER A 78 16.21 -1.04 27.69
N ASN A 79 15.82 -1.53 28.87
CA ASN A 79 16.46 -1.15 30.14
C ASN A 79 17.96 -1.52 30.20
N ASN A 80 18.43 -2.42 29.34
CA ASN A 80 19.82 -2.86 29.29
C ASN A 80 20.60 -2.27 28.09
N TRP A 81 20.01 -1.35 27.33
CA TRP A 81 20.65 -0.68 26.21
C TRP A 81 21.45 0.57 26.65
#